data_AF-A0A1A8RD48-F1
#
_entry.id   AF-A0A1A8RD48-F1
#
_cell.length_a   1.000
_cell.length_b   1.000
_cell.length_c   1.000
_cell.angle_alpha   90.00
_cell.angle_beta   90.00
_cell.angle_gamma   90.00
#
_symmetry.space_group_name_H-M   'P 1'
#
loop_
_entity.id
_entity.type
_entity.pdbx_description
1 polymer ?
#
loop_
_entity_poly.entity_id
_entity_poly.type
_entity_poly.pdbx_seq_one_letter_code
_entity_poly.pdbx_strand_id
1 'polypeptide(L)'
;MVAAFKHSAPEDEDSSSDDPDASILSESDSKETENLQCQDLGMYRMPCVVHTLQLVVHMINKEESINRVLNKVRSIVKLFRKSSVTTQKILDECGLTVVNDCPTRWSSTYEMVARLLKVKESVCEVANKMGCSL
;
A
#
# COMPACT_ATOMS: atom_id res chain seq x y z
N MET A 1 33.94 35.26 -8.11
CA MET A 1 34.20 36.35 -7.15
C MET A 1 33.43 36.03 -5.88
N VAL A 2 34.15 35.83 -4.78
CA VAL A 2 33.60 35.56 -3.45
C VAL A 2 33.18 36.90 -2.83
N ALA A 3 32.04 36.94 -2.13
CA ALA A 3 31.76 37.99 -1.16
C ALA A 3 31.28 37.35 0.13
N ALA A 4 31.90 37.79 1.22
CA ALA A 4 31.92 37.17 2.54
C ALA A 4 30.97 37.85 3.54
N PHE A 5 30.70 37.08 4.60
CA PHE A 5 30.29 37.39 5.97
C PHE A 5 30.22 38.85 6.46
N LYS A 6 29.25 39.11 7.35
CA LYS A 6 29.46 39.99 8.49
C LYS A 6 28.87 39.40 9.77
N HIS A 7 29.75 39.16 10.73
CA HIS A 7 29.52 38.75 12.10
C HIS A 7 28.98 39.89 12.97
N SER A 8 28.35 39.52 14.09
CA SER A 8 28.30 40.34 15.29
C SER A 8 28.42 39.42 16.52
N ALA A 9 29.62 39.39 17.09
CA ALA A 9 29.89 39.17 18.51
C ALA A 9 30.53 40.51 19.01
N PRO A 10 30.82 40.77 20.31
CA PRO A 10 31.63 39.82 21.11
C PRO A 10 31.46 39.89 22.68
N GLU A 11 31.90 38.81 23.35
CA GLU A 11 32.61 38.69 24.68
C GLU A 11 31.94 39.16 26.00
N ASP A 12 32.14 38.61 27.21
CA ASP A 12 33.02 37.61 27.85
C ASP A 12 32.26 37.07 29.11
N GLU A 13 32.56 35.90 29.69
CA GLU A 13 33.49 35.77 30.83
C GLU A 13 33.69 34.29 31.21
N ASP A 14 34.88 34.08 31.75
CA ASP A 14 35.68 32.88 31.92
C ASP A 14 35.38 32.13 33.23
N SER A 15 35.54 30.80 33.25
CA SER A 15 35.83 30.06 34.49
C SER A 15 36.30 28.64 34.16
N SER A 16 37.62 28.51 33.98
CA SER A 16 38.38 27.27 34.01
C SER A 16 38.47 26.69 35.44
N SER A 17 38.40 25.36 35.57
CA SER A 17 39.07 24.58 36.63
C SER A 17 39.25 23.12 36.20
N ASP A 18 40.50 22.69 36.23
CA ASP A 18 41.05 21.37 35.92
C ASP A 18 40.69 20.28 36.96
N ASP A 19 40.47 19.03 36.53
CA ASP A 19 41.39 17.88 36.74
C ASP A 19 40.75 16.56 36.20
N PRO A 20 41.56 15.59 35.74
CA PRO A 20 41.15 14.37 35.04
C PRO A 20 41.19 13.12 35.94
N ASP A 21 40.93 11.98 35.30
CA ASP A 21 41.26 10.59 35.73
C ASP A 21 40.09 9.72 36.22
N ALA A 22 39.58 8.92 35.29
CA ALA A 22 39.50 7.47 35.49
C ALA A 22 39.35 6.81 34.12
N SER A 23 40.50 6.47 33.53
CA SER A 23 40.55 5.59 32.37
C SER A 23 40.30 4.14 32.82
N ILE A 24 39.23 3.48 32.37
CA ILE A 24 39.30 2.05 32.05
C ILE A 24 38.61 1.81 30.71
N LEU A 25 39.47 1.58 29.72
CA LEU A 25 39.17 0.89 28.47
C LEU A 25 38.86 -0.57 28.76
N SER A 26 37.74 -1.07 28.24
CA SER A 26 37.64 -2.45 27.80
C SER A 26 36.51 -2.56 26.77
N GLU A 27 36.88 -2.41 25.51
CA GLU A 27 36.16 -3.10 24.45
C GLU A 27 36.36 -4.60 24.67
N SER A 28 35.27 -5.31 24.94
CA SER A 28 35.21 -6.75 24.79
C SER A 28 33.84 -7.12 24.25
N ASP A 29 33.90 -7.67 23.05
CA ASP A 29 32.81 -8.21 22.24
C ASP A 29 31.99 -9.23 23.05
N SER A 30 30.73 -8.90 23.30
CA SER A 30 29.67 -9.86 23.63
C SER A 30 28.33 -9.20 23.36
N LYS A 31 27.69 -9.61 22.26
CA LYS A 31 26.28 -9.32 21.99
C LYS A 31 25.42 -10.04 23.01
N GLU A 32 25.29 -9.49 24.21
CA GLU A 32 24.23 -9.86 25.11
C GLU A 32 22.99 -9.07 24.69
N THR A 33 22.29 -9.58 23.66
CA THR A 33 20.87 -9.29 23.49
C THR A 33 20.20 -9.66 24.80
N GLU A 34 19.89 -8.66 25.59
CA GLU A 34 19.11 -8.74 26.81
C GLU A 34 17.85 -9.52 26.46
N ASN A 35 17.84 -10.78 26.89
CA ASN A 35 16.76 -11.70 26.65
C ASN A 35 15.63 -11.20 27.55
N LEU A 36 14.72 -10.37 27.00
CA LEU A 36 13.44 -10.11 27.64
C LEU A 36 12.67 -11.43 27.66
N GLN A 37 12.98 -12.22 28.68
CA GLN A 37 12.27 -13.43 29.02
C GLN A 37 10.88 -13.00 29.50
N CYS A 38 9.97 -12.86 28.54
CA CYS A 38 8.55 -12.72 28.79
C CYS A 38 8.14 -14.00 29.52
N GLN A 39 7.89 -13.89 30.83
CA GLN A 39 7.28 -14.96 31.60
C GLN A 39 6.01 -15.38 30.86
N ASP A 40 5.82 -16.69 30.68
CA ASP A 40 4.66 -17.25 29.99
C ASP A 40 3.39 -16.90 30.77
N LEU A 41 2.75 -15.77 30.41
CA LEU A 41 1.49 -15.29 31.00
C LEU A 41 0.29 -16.18 30.64
N GLY A 42 0.49 -17.39 30.09
CA GLY A 42 -0.60 -18.28 29.66
C GLY A 42 -1.48 -17.64 28.57
N MET A 43 -0.95 -16.64 27.85
CA MET A 43 -1.68 -15.92 26.83
C MET A 43 -1.53 -16.63 25.48
N TYR A 44 -2.54 -17.39 25.10
CA TYR A 44 -2.60 -18.00 23.77
C TYR A 44 -3.00 -16.96 22.72
N ARG A 45 -2.20 -16.83 21.65
CA ARG A 45 -2.58 -16.03 20.48
C ARG A 45 -3.65 -16.76 19.67
N MET A 46 -4.86 -16.22 19.66
CA MET A 46 -5.92 -16.72 18.78
C MET A 46 -5.65 -16.31 17.32
N PRO A 47 -5.64 -17.25 16.36
CA PRO A 47 -5.48 -16.90 14.96
C PRO A 47 -6.69 -16.11 14.47
N CYS A 48 -6.44 -15.02 13.74
CA CYS A 48 -7.50 -14.20 13.16
C CYS A 48 -7.97 -14.80 11.83
N VAL A 49 -9.23 -15.25 11.78
CA VAL A 49 -9.83 -15.84 10.57
C VAL A 49 -9.77 -14.87 9.37
N VAL A 50 -10.01 -13.58 9.61
CA VAL A 50 -9.93 -12.55 8.55
C VAL A 50 -8.50 -12.45 8.02
N HIS A 51 -7.49 -12.54 8.88
CA HIS A 51 -6.09 -12.54 8.47
C HIS A 51 -5.76 -13.78 7.63
N THR A 52 -6.27 -14.96 8.02
CA THR A 52 -6.13 -16.19 7.24
C THR A 52 -6.76 -16.05 5.85
N LEU A 53 -7.98 -15.52 5.74
CA LEU A 53 -8.62 -15.27 4.45
C LEU A 53 -7.84 -14.27 3.59
N GLN A 54 -7.34 -13.19 4.21
CA GLN A 54 -6.50 -12.21 3.52
C GLN A 54 -5.20 -12.83 3.00
N LEU A 55 -4.57 -13.74 3.77
CA LEU A 55 -3.39 -14.49 3.33
C LEU A 55 -3.71 -15.35 2.09
N VAL A 56 -4.84 -16.05 2.07
CA VAL A 56 -5.29 -16.83 0.91
C VAL A 56 -5.48 -15.93 -0.31
N VAL A 57 -6.17 -14.80 -0.17
CA VAL A 57 -6.35 -13.82 -1.26
C VAL A 57 -5.01 -13.28 -1.74
N HIS A 58 -4.07 -13.02 -0.84
CA HIS A 58 -2.71 -12.60 -1.19
C HIS A 58 -1.96 -13.65 -1.99
N MET A 59 -2.08 -14.93 -1.63
CA MET A 59 -1.46 -16.03 -2.37
C MET A 59 -2.03 -16.13 -3.79
N ILE A 60 -3.35 -16.07 -3.93
CA ILE A 60 -4.04 -16.05 -5.24
C ILE A 60 -3.57 -14.86 -6.08
N ASN A 61 -3.46 -13.68 -5.48
CA ASN A 61 -2.98 -12.47 -6.16
C ASN A 61 -1.49 -12.50 -6.53
N LYS A 62 -0.70 -13.48 -6.09
CA LYS A 62 0.67 -13.69 -6.56
C LYS A 62 0.74 -14.56 -7.82
N GLU A 63 -0.32 -15.27 -8.14
CA GLU A 63 -0.35 -16.14 -9.31
C GLU A 63 -0.37 -15.31 -10.60
N GLU A 64 0.59 -15.53 -11.48
CA GLU A 64 0.73 -14.76 -12.72
C GLU A 64 -0.47 -14.97 -13.66
N SER A 65 -0.97 -16.21 -13.73
CA SER A 65 -2.13 -16.60 -14.55
C SER A 65 -3.36 -15.74 -14.19
N ILE A 66 -3.59 -15.54 -12.89
CA ILE A 66 -4.70 -14.76 -12.32
C ILE A 66 -4.46 -13.28 -12.59
N ASN A 67 -3.25 -12.77 -12.34
CA ASN A 67 -2.91 -11.38 -12.62
C ASN A 67 -3.11 -11.01 -14.08
N ARG A 68 -2.78 -11.92 -15.01
CA ARG A 68 -3.01 -11.70 -16.44
C ARG A 68 -4.50 -11.51 -16.76
N VAL A 69 -5.39 -12.28 -16.12
CA VAL A 69 -6.84 -12.11 -16.28
C VAL A 69 -7.31 -10.82 -15.61
N LEU A 70 -6.89 -10.56 -14.38
CA LEU A 70 -7.25 -9.33 -13.65
C LEU A 70 -6.79 -8.07 -14.38
N ASN A 71 -5.63 -8.09 -15.03
CA ASN A 71 -5.15 -6.96 -15.81
C ASN A 71 -6.04 -6.69 -17.03
N LYS A 72 -6.56 -7.73 -17.69
CA LYS A 72 -7.56 -7.54 -18.75
C LYS A 72 -8.84 -6.91 -18.20
N VAL A 73 -9.34 -7.42 -17.07
CA VAL A 73 -10.51 -6.85 -16.38
C VAL A 73 -10.28 -5.37 -16.05
N ARG A 74 -9.14 -5.02 -15.46
CA ARG A 74 -8.77 -3.62 -15.16
C ARG A 74 -8.72 -2.76 -16.42
N SER A 75 -8.17 -3.27 -17.52
CA SER A 75 -8.13 -2.54 -18.79
C SER A 75 -9.53 -2.25 -19.33
N ILE A 76 -10.43 -3.23 -19.28
CA ILE A 76 -11.84 -3.05 -19.65
C ILE A 76 -12.48 -1.99 -18.77
N VAL A 77 -12.39 -2.12 -17.44
CA VAL A 77 -12.96 -1.14 -16.51
C VAL A 77 -12.41 0.27 -16.77
N LYS A 78 -11.10 0.39 -16.98
CA LYS A 78 -10.46 1.68 -17.30
C LYS A 78 -10.98 2.28 -18.61
N LEU A 79 -11.19 1.46 -19.64
CA LEU A 79 -11.72 1.93 -20.93
C LEU A 79 -13.08 2.60 -20.75
N PHE A 80 -14.00 1.95 -20.02
CA PHE A 80 -15.34 2.47 -19.79
C PHE A 80 -15.38 3.67 -18.85
N ARG A 81 -14.49 3.72 -17.85
CA ARG A 81 -14.39 4.84 -16.92
C ARG A 81 -13.65 6.05 -17.48
N LYS A 82 -12.86 5.88 -18.55
CA LYS A 82 -12.11 6.99 -19.18
C LYS A 82 -13.05 8.05 -19.78
N SER A 83 -14.23 7.65 -20.21
CA SER A 83 -15.23 8.53 -20.83
C SER A 83 -16.47 8.61 -19.96
N SER A 84 -16.84 9.82 -19.55
CA SER A 84 -18.10 10.09 -18.84
C SER A 84 -19.30 9.70 -19.68
N VAL A 85 -19.24 9.91 -21.00
CA VAL A 85 -20.30 9.53 -21.95
C VAL A 85 -20.53 8.02 -21.93
N THR A 86 -19.46 7.22 -21.94
CA THR A 86 -19.59 5.76 -21.94
C THR A 86 -20.09 5.25 -20.59
N THR A 87 -19.59 5.84 -19.50
CA THR A 87 -20.06 5.51 -18.14
C THR A 87 -21.56 5.82 -17.99
N GLN A 88 -22.02 6.95 -18.53
CA GLN A 88 -23.42 7.34 -18.50
C GLN A 88 -24.29 6.41 -19.36
N LYS A 89 -23.84 6.01 -20.55
CA LYS A 89 -24.56 5.00 -21.37
C LYS A 89 -24.77 3.67 -20.65
N ILE A 90 -23.75 3.16 -19.95
CA ILE A 90 -23.88 1.94 -19.15
C ILE A 90 -24.91 2.16 -18.03
N LEU A 91 -24.83 3.30 -17.36
CA LEU A 91 -25.77 3.65 -16.30
C LEU A 91 -27.22 3.75 -16.81
N ASP A 92 -27.42 4.30 -18.01
CA ASP A 92 -28.74 4.41 -18.63
C ASP A 92 -29.30 3.03 -19.05
N GLU A 93 -28.44 2.10 -19.48
CA GLU A 93 -28.85 0.75 -19.90
C GLU A 93 -29.18 -0.19 -18.73
N CYS A 94 -28.43 -0.14 -17.61
CA CYS A 94 -28.58 -1.11 -16.52
C CYS A 94 -28.65 -0.52 -15.10
N GLY A 95 -28.62 0.80 -14.95
CA GLY A 95 -28.65 1.48 -13.65
C GLY A 95 -27.39 1.28 -12.81
N LEU A 96 -26.34 0.68 -13.37
CA LEU A 96 -25.10 0.35 -12.68
C LEU A 96 -23.89 0.89 -13.44
N THR A 97 -22.78 1.10 -12.72
CA THR A 97 -21.48 1.44 -13.32
C THR A 97 -20.43 0.40 -12.98
N VAL A 98 -19.38 0.36 -13.81
CA VAL A 98 -18.15 -0.39 -13.54
C VAL A 98 -17.35 0.29 -12.42
N VAL A 99 -16.67 -0.50 -11.60
CA VAL A 99 -15.90 -0.02 -10.43
C VAL A 99 -14.44 -0.44 -10.53
N ASN A 100 -13.52 0.42 -10.07
CA ASN A 100 -12.10 0.09 -9.99
C ASN A 100 -11.81 -0.75 -8.74
N ASP A 101 -10.77 -1.60 -8.82
CA ASP A 101 -10.16 -2.18 -7.64
C ASP A 101 -9.22 -1.19 -6.94
N CYS A 102 -8.89 -1.50 -5.69
CA CYS A 102 -7.99 -0.76 -4.82
C CYS A 102 -6.94 -1.76 -4.27
N PRO A 103 -5.67 -1.68 -4.71
CA PRO A 103 -4.65 -2.67 -4.35
C PRO A 103 -4.45 -2.87 -2.84
N THR A 104 -4.73 -1.86 -2.03
CA THR A 104 -4.60 -1.91 -0.57
C THR A 104 -5.84 -2.43 0.15
N ARG A 105 -6.99 -2.58 -0.54
CA ARG A 105 -8.22 -3.16 -0.01
C ARG A 105 -8.46 -4.53 -0.63
N TRP A 106 -8.20 -5.59 0.14
CA TRP A 106 -8.24 -6.99 -0.31
C TRP A 106 -9.56 -7.43 -0.96
N SER A 107 -10.71 -6.87 -0.56
CA SER A 107 -12.03 -7.21 -1.14
C SER A 107 -12.31 -6.54 -2.49
N SER A 108 -11.60 -5.46 -2.83
CA SER A 108 -11.97 -4.59 -3.94
C SER A 108 -11.79 -5.24 -5.31
N THR A 109 -10.80 -6.14 -5.47
CA THR A 109 -10.61 -6.93 -6.69
C THR A 109 -11.82 -7.82 -6.96
N TYR A 110 -12.35 -8.46 -5.91
CA TYR A 110 -13.57 -9.26 -6.01
C TYR A 110 -14.77 -8.38 -6.38
N GLU A 111 -14.93 -7.22 -5.73
CA GLU A 111 -16.02 -6.28 -6.03
C GLU A 111 -15.99 -5.80 -7.49
N MET A 112 -14.80 -5.50 -8.02
CA MET A 112 -14.60 -5.13 -9.44
C MET A 112 -15.04 -6.25 -10.38
N VAL A 113 -14.56 -7.48 -10.16
CA VAL A 113 -14.91 -8.63 -11.00
C VAL A 113 -16.40 -8.93 -10.91
N ALA A 114 -16.95 -9.00 -9.70
CA ALA A 114 -18.37 -9.27 -9.47
C ALA A 114 -19.26 -8.19 -10.10
N ARG A 115 -18.86 -6.90 -10.02
CA ARG A 115 -19.60 -5.82 -10.68
C ARG A 115 -19.55 -5.95 -12.19
N LEU A 116 -18.37 -6.18 -12.76
CA LEU A 116 -18.22 -6.30 -14.22
C LEU A 116 -19.04 -7.47 -14.77
N LEU A 117 -19.11 -8.59 -14.07
CA LEU A 117 -19.95 -9.72 -14.46
C LEU A 117 -21.44 -9.37 -14.45
N LYS A 118 -21.90 -8.58 -13.47
CA LYS A 118 -23.30 -8.12 -13.41
C LYS A 118 -23.68 -7.18 -14.54
N VAL A 119 -22.76 -6.32 -14.99
CA VAL A 119 -23.00 -5.34 -16.06
C VAL A 119 -22.49 -5.80 -17.43
N LYS A 120 -22.08 -7.07 -17.55
CA LYS A 120 -21.40 -7.61 -18.74
C LYS A 120 -22.17 -7.37 -20.03
N GLU A 121 -23.48 -7.63 -20.01
CA GLU A 121 -24.32 -7.51 -21.20
C GLU A 121 -24.37 -6.08 -21.72
N SER A 122 -24.66 -5.11 -20.85
CA SER A 122 -24.65 -3.68 -21.19
C SER A 122 -23.25 -3.19 -21.61
N VAL A 123 -22.20 -3.67 -20.95
CA VAL A 123 -20.81 -3.36 -21.33
C VAL A 123 -20.50 -3.84 -22.75
N CYS A 124 -20.92 -5.06 -23.13
CA CYS A 124 -20.75 -5.58 -24.49
C CYS A 124 -21.59 -4.80 -25.51
N GLU A 125 -22.84 -4.46 -25.18
CA GLU A 125 -23.71 -3.68 -26.05
C GLU A 125 -23.15 -2.28 -26.33
N VAL A 126 -22.73 -1.56 -25.28
CA VAL A 126 -22.10 -0.25 -25.41
C VAL A 126 -20.78 -0.34 -26.18
N ALA A 127 -19.96 -1.37 -25.96
CA ALA A 127 -18.73 -1.58 -26.74
C ALA A 127 -19.03 -1.72 -28.25
N ASN A 128 -20.02 -2.54 -28.61
CA ASN A 128 -20.42 -2.74 -29.99
C ASN A 128 -20.91 -1.44 -30.64
N LYS A 129 -21.76 -0.67 -29.93
CA LYS A 129 -22.25 0.64 -30.39
C LYS A 129 -21.12 1.66 -30.59
N MET A 130 -20.05 1.56 -29.80
CA MET A 130 -18.92 2.48 -29.82
C MET A 130 -17.79 2.02 -30.75
N GLY A 131 -17.92 0.86 -31.42
CA GLY A 131 -16.85 0.27 -32.24
C GLY A 131 -15.60 -0.12 -31.43
N CYS A 132 -15.74 -0.33 -30.13
CA CYS A 132 -14.63 -0.73 -29.26
C CYS A 132 -14.50 -2.25 -29.25
N SER A 133 -13.36 -2.78 -29.68
CA SER A 133 -13.04 -4.21 -29.53
C SER A 133 -12.59 -4.49 -28.10
N LEU A 134 -13.22 -5.45 -27.42
CA LEU A 134 -12.95 -5.87 -26.03
C LEU A 134 -12.02 -7.10 -25.96
#